data_AF-A0A379TRT1-F1
#
_entry.id   AF-A0A379TRT1-F1
#
_cell.length_a   1.000
_cell.length_b   1.000
_cell.length_c   1.000
_cell.angle_alpha   90.00
_cell.angle_beta   90.00
_cell.angle_gamma   90.00
#
_symmetry.space_group_name_H-M   'P 1'
#
loop_
_entity.id
_entity.type
_entity.pdbx_description
1 polymer ?
#
loop_
_entity_poly.entity_id
_entity_poly.type
_entity_poly.pdbx_seq_one_letter_code
_entity_poly.pdbx_strand_id
1 'polypeptide(L)'
;MLSACCPPVSRLTANQTQYHFLSGFTAKLAGTERGVTEPTPTFSACFGAAFLSLHPTQYAEVLVKRMQAAGAQAYLVNTGWNGTGKRNLH
;
A
#
# COMPACT_ATOMS: atom_id res chain seq x y z
N MET A 1 5.10 -12.54 -4.31
CA MET A 1 4.30 -13.50 -3.52
C MET A 1 3.45 -12.80 -2.45
N LEU A 2 2.47 -11.98 -2.84
CA LEU A 2 1.31 -11.63 -1.98
C LEU A 2 0.02 -11.44 -2.79
N SER A 3 0.11 -11.78 -4.07
CA SER A 3 -0.85 -11.48 -5.10
C SER A 3 -2.12 -12.35 -4.98
N ALA A 4 -2.01 -13.54 -4.40
CA ALA A 4 -3.13 -14.48 -4.30
C ALA A 4 -4.04 -14.29 -3.06
N CYS A 5 -3.61 -13.53 -2.04
CA CYS A 5 -4.30 -13.51 -0.73
C CYS A 5 -5.21 -12.28 -0.53
N CYS A 6 -4.91 -11.14 -1.13
CA CYS A 6 -5.74 -9.94 -1.00
C CYS A 6 -6.84 -9.86 -2.08
N PRO A 7 -8.09 -9.49 -1.71
CA PRO A 7 -9.15 -9.21 -2.67
C PRO A 7 -8.72 -8.12 -3.68
N PRO A 8 -9.32 -8.07 -4.90
CA PRO A 8 -9.03 -7.03 -5.88
C PRO A 8 -9.24 -5.62 -5.34
N VAL A 9 -10.31 -5.42 -4.57
CA VAL A 9 -10.60 -4.19 -3.84
C VAL A 9 -11.18 -4.54 -2.47
N SER A 10 -10.67 -3.91 -1.43
CA SER A 10 -11.18 -4.03 -0.06
C SER A 10 -11.47 -2.65 0.50
N ARG A 11 -12.71 -2.41 0.92
CA ARG A 11 -13.05 -1.20 1.69
C ARG A 11 -12.51 -1.36 3.10
N LEU A 12 -11.67 -0.42 3.53
CA LEU A 12 -11.00 -0.48 4.82
C LEU A 12 -11.77 0.29 5.89
N THR A 13 -11.70 -0.21 7.12
CA THR A 13 -12.04 0.58 8.32
C THR A 13 -10.93 1.57 8.65
N ALA A 14 -11.19 2.55 9.53
CA ALA A 14 -10.18 3.54 9.94
C ALA A 14 -8.92 2.88 10.54
N ASN A 15 -9.11 1.84 11.38
CA ASN A 15 -7.99 1.12 11.99
C ASN A 15 -7.20 0.31 10.95
N GLN A 16 -7.89 -0.35 10.01
CA GLN A 16 -7.23 -1.05 8.90
C GLN A 16 -6.48 -0.09 7.98
N THR A 17 -7.02 1.11 7.76
CA THR A 17 -6.36 2.17 6.97
C THR A 17 -5.02 2.55 7.58
N GLN A 18 -4.99 2.79 8.89
CA GLN A 18 -3.74 3.07 9.60
C GLN A 18 -2.76 1.91 9.52
N TYR A 19 -3.23 0.69 9.78
CA TYR A 19 -2.41 -0.52 9.72
C TYR A 19 -1.76 -0.69 8.34
N HIS A 20 -2.56 -0.67 7.26
CA HIS A 20 -2.04 -0.82 5.91
C HIS A 20 -1.16 0.34 5.46
N PHE A 21 -1.45 1.56 5.89
CA PHE A 21 -0.64 2.75 5.59
C PHE A 21 0.72 2.70 6.29
N LEU A 22 0.77 2.27 7.55
CA LEU A 22 2.00 2.11 8.31
C LEU A 22 2.83 0.91 7.83
N SER A 23 2.18 -0.23 7.57
CA SER A 23 2.87 -1.41 7.03
C SER A 23 3.41 -1.12 5.63
N GLY A 24 2.67 -0.39 4.81
CA GLY A 24 3.12 0.02 3.48
C GLY A 24 3.58 -1.15 2.61
N PHE A 25 2.95 -2.32 2.79
CA PHE A 25 3.31 -3.52 2.09
C PHE A 25 2.96 -3.37 0.61
N THR A 26 3.98 -3.36 -0.24
CA THR A 26 3.84 -3.16 -1.68
C THR A 26 4.89 -3.99 -2.42
N ALA A 27 4.82 -4.04 -3.74
CA ALA A 27 5.90 -4.61 -4.55
C ALA A 27 6.69 -3.47 -5.18
N LYS A 28 8.03 -3.52 -5.11
CA LYS A 28 8.85 -2.71 -6.01
C LYS A 28 8.67 -3.28 -7.42
N LEU A 29 8.02 -2.52 -8.30
CA LEU A 29 7.91 -2.91 -9.70
C LEU A 29 9.26 -2.68 -10.40
N ALA A 30 9.52 -3.47 -11.43
CA ALA A 30 10.72 -3.32 -12.25
C ALA A 30 10.80 -1.89 -12.83
N GLY A 31 11.95 -1.23 -12.66
CA GLY A 31 12.25 0.08 -13.24
C GLY A 31 12.20 1.30 -12.30
N THR A 32 11.80 1.18 -11.04
CA THR A 32 11.81 2.33 -10.10
C THR A 32 13.13 2.54 -9.37
N GLU A 33 14.00 1.52 -9.32
CA GLU A 33 15.37 1.61 -8.78
C GLU A 33 16.34 0.86 -9.72
N ARG A 34 17.58 1.38 -9.89
CA ARG A 34 18.61 0.79 -10.75
C ARG A 34 18.91 -0.65 -10.27
N GLY A 35 18.56 -1.65 -11.07
CA GLY A 35 18.84 -3.08 -10.79
C GLY A 35 17.63 -3.94 -10.42
N VAL A 36 16.42 -3.39 -10.31
CA VAL A 36 15.21 -4.19 -10.07
C VAL A 36 14.61 -4.63 -11.40
N THR A 37 14.85 -5.89 -11.79
CA THR A 37 14.30 -6.52 -13.00
C THR A 37 13.04 -7.36 -12.73
N GLU A 38 12.86 -7.83 -11.50
CA GLU A 38 11.71 -8.64 -11.08
C GLU A 38 10.95 -8.01 -9.91
N PRO A 39 9.60 -8.13 -9.87
CA PRO A 39 8.77 -7.53 -8.82
C PRO A 39 9.10 -8.12 -7.45
N THR A 40 9.78 -7.32 -6.61
CA THR A 40 10.24 -7.75 -5.30
C THR A 40 9.30 -7.23 -4.21
N PRO A 41 8.75 -8.09 -3.33
CA PRO A 41 7.90 -7.66 -2.22
C PRO A 41 8.72 -6.80 -1.24
N THR A 42 8.17 -5.67 -0.82
CA THR A 42 8.81 -4.76 0.14
C THR A 42 7.78 -4.19 1.11
N PHE A 43 8.23 -3.87 2.31
CA PHE A 43 7.47 -3.05 3.25
C PHE A 43 8.03 -1.63 3.16
N SER A 44 7.29 -0.72 2.52
CA SER A 44 7.66 0.70 2.39
C SER A 44 6.67 1.52 3.19
N ALA A 45 7.00 1.83 4.45
CA ALA A 45 6.14 2.63 5.34
C ALA A 45 5.60 3.90 4.65
N CYS A 46 4.31 4.18 4.83
CA CYS A 46 3.57 5.25 4.14
C CYS A 46 3.63 5.18 2.60
N PHE A 47 3.95 4.02 2.02
CA PHE A 47 4.20 3.79 0.59
C PHE A 47 5.33 4.62 -0.01
N GLY A 48 6.18 5.22 0.82
CA GLY A 48 7.18 6.19 0.38
C GLY A 48 8.31 6.37 1.39
N ALA A 49 8.71 5.30 2.09
CA ALA A 49 9.71 5.36 3.16
C ALA A 49 11.01 6.06 2.75
N ALA A 50 11.40 5.96 1.47
CA ALA A 50 12.56 6.65 0.91
C ALA A 50 12.48 8.20 0.92
N PHE A 51 11.28 8.77 1.11
CA PHE A 51 11.01 10.20 1.07
C PHE A 51 10.52 10.76 2.42
N LEU A 52 10.43 9.93 3.47
CA LEU A 52 9.96 10.37 4.78
C LEU A 52 11.13 10.95 5.59
N SER A 53 10.98 12.19 6.05
CA SER A 53 11.93 12.83 6.97
C SER A 53 11.50 12.70 8.44
N LEU A 54 10.22 12.38 8.70
CA LEU A 54 9.65 12.22 10.04
C LEU A 54 9.23 10.76 10.31
N HIS A 55 8.91 10.46 11.56
CA HIS A 55 8.45 9.12 11.94
C HIS A 55 7.10 8.79 11.26
N PRO A 56 6.93 7.59 10.66
CA PRO A 56 5.73 7.19 9.91
C PRO A 56 4.39 7.37 10.65
N THR A 57 4.40 7.25 11.98
CA THR A 57 3.19 7.43 12.80
C THR A 57 2.63 8.85 12.71
N GLN A 58 3.49 9.88 12.59
CA GLN A 58 3.03 11.26 12.44
C GLN A 58 2.26 11.46 11.14
N TYR A 59 2.72 10.84 10.05
CA TYR A 59 2.01 10.88 8.76
C TYR A 59 0.68 10.11 8.84
N ALA A 60 0.65 8.97 9.51
CA ALA A 60 -0.58 8.18 9.70
C ALA A 60 -1.63 8.95 10.50
N GLU A 61 -1.24 9.62 11.59
CA GLU A 61 -2.14 10.43 12.41
C GLU A 61 -2.75 11.60 11.62
N VAL A 62 -1.93 12.33 10.86
CA VAL A 62 -2.42 13.45 10.03
C VAL A 62 -3.35 12.96 8.93
N LEU A 63 -3.03 11.82 8.29
CA LEU A 63 -3.89 11.21 7.27
C LEU A 63 -5.27 10.86 7.84
N VAL A 64 -5.30 10.18 8.99
CA VAL A 64 -6.56 9.79 9.65
C VAL A 64 -7.38 11.00 10.03
N LYS A 65 -6.74 12.03 10.61
CA LYS A 65 -7.43 13.25 11.01
C LYS A 65 -8.08 13.95 9.82
N ARG A 66 -7.37 14.03 8.67
CA ARG A 66 -7.92 14.60 7.44
C ARG A 66 -9.04 13.77 6.85
N MET A 67 -8.90 12.44 6.87
CA MET A 67 -9.94 11.54 6.40
C MET A 67 -11.22 11.65 7.23
N GLN A 68 -11.10 11.72 8.56
CA GLN A 68 -12.24 11.90 9.46
C GLN A 68 -12.94 13.25 9.23
N ALA A 69 -12.17 14.33 9.10
CA ALA A 69 -12.72 15.66 8.85
C ALA A 69 -13.48 15.75 7.51
N ALA A 70 -13.03 15.01 6.49
CA ALA A 70 -13.65 14.99 5.16
C ALA A 70 -14.71 13.88 4.99
N GLY A 71 -14.89 12.98 5.95
CA GLY A 71 -15.72 11.78 5.78
C GLY A 71 -15.22 10.83 4.69
N ALA A 72 -13.91 10.84 4.42
CA ALA A 72 -13.31 10.07 3.34
C ALA A 72 -13.28 8.56 3.63
N GLN A 73 -13.44 7.75 2.59
CA GLN A 73 -13.38 6.29 2.66
C GLN A 73 -12.05 5.80 2.07
N ALA A 74 -11.43 4.81 2.71
CA ALA A 74 -10.20 4.17 2.22
C ALA A 74 -10.48 2.84 1.56
N TYR A 75 -9.71 2.56 0.50
CA TYR A 75 -9.75 1.33 -0.25
C TYR A 75 -8.33 0.80 -0.43
N LEU A 76 -8.15 -0.50 -0.16
CA LEU A 76 -6.95 -1.23 -0.57
C LEU A 76 -7.23 -1.87 -1.92
N VAL A 77 -6.45 -1.49 -2.92
CA VAL A 77 -6.57 -2.02 -4.29
C VAL A 77 -5.37 -2.90 -4.58
N ASN A 78 -5.61 -4.17 -4.90
CA ASN A 78 -4.55 -5.11 -5.30
C ASN A 78 -4.27 -4.95 -6.81
N THR A 79 -3.28 -4.11 -7.14
CA THR A 79 -2.83 -3.87 -8.52
C THR A 79 -1.80 -4.89 -9.03
N GLY A 80 -1.51 -5.91 -8.22
CA GLY A 80 -0.57 -6.99 -8.54
C GLY A 80 -1.22 -8.11 -9.35
N TRP A 81 -0.80 -9.33 -9.05
CA TRP A 81 -1.33 -10.55 -9.65
C TRP A 81 -2.49 -11.10 -8.81
N ASN A 82 -3.32 -11.96 -9.38
CA ASN A 82 -4.30 -12.80 -8.68
C ASN A 82 -3.77 -14.22 -8.46
N GLY A 83 -4.56 -15.06 -7.79
CA GLY A 83 -4.23 -16.47 -7.53
C GLY A 83 -4.05 -17.34 -8.78
N THR A 84 -4.42 -16.86 -9.97
CA THR A 84 -4.19 -17.55 -11.25
C THR A 84 -2.94 -17.05 -11.98
N GLY A 85 -2.14 -16.18 -11.34
CA GLY A 85 -0.89 -15.65 -11.91
C GLY A 85 -1.09 -14.58 -12.98
N LYS A 86 -2.30 -14.04 -13.13
CA LYS A 86 -2.62 -12.93 -14.05
C LYS A 86 -2.69 -11.60 -13.30
N ARG A 87 -2.43 -10.48 -13.97
CA ARG A 87 -2.52 -9.14 -13.37
C ARG A 87 -4.00 -8.74 -13.21
N ASN A 88 -4.38 -8.13 -12.08
CA ASN A 88 -5.79 -7.76 -11.80
C ASN A 88 -6.32 -6.60 -12.67
N LEU A 89 -5.44 -5.82 -13.28
CA LEU A 89 -5.79 -4.63 -14.08
C LEU A 89 -5.50 -4.82 -15.58
N HIS A 90 -5.79 -6.00 -16.11
CA HIS A 90 -5.74 -6.31 -17.55
C HIS A 90 -7.00 -7.06 -17.99
#